data_AF-A0A7K1BG08-F1
#
_entry.id   AF-A0A7K1BG08-F1
#
_cell.length_a   1.000
_cell.length_b   1.000
_cell.length_c   1.000
_cell.angle_alpha   90.00
_cell.angle_beta   90.00
_cell.angle_gamma   90.00
#
_symmetry.space_group_name_H-M   'P 1'
#
loop_
_entity.id
_entity.type
_entity.pdbx_description
1 polymer ?
#
loop_
_entity_poly.entity_id
_entity_poly.type
_entity_poly.pdbx_seq_one_letter_code
_entity_poly.pdbx_strand_id
1 'polypeptide(L)'
;MQVSGNDSSKKRSAIKFVKLLSALILAILIPLISFVVYETHSHVGEIKQLLSIGSDNGKQILGFKGQQRYLLAFQNSAEARGTGGLIGAYAIVRIDHGRISIEQSGSNIDLINRQVLPLSMPADFVKLYGNDPAMWLNSNLSPHFPNAALIWMKLWQMQGGKKLDGVMAIDPTVVSYILRTVGPIQSADGDLVTADNVVKLTLSDMYVKYETNNLERKKALVDLLTKVFAKVQASSSVQKLHIMKALLEPYKEHRILFYSTNTKTQAAVAKTQLGGVLSRTAPNEYRAVVENVDGNKMDYYLDREIKIQDLSCSPD
;
A
#
# COMPACT_ATOMS: atom_id res chain seq x y z
N MET A 1 -7.42 -21.58 -54.40
CA MET A 1 -6.03 -21.87 -53.98
C MET A 1 -5.58 -20.75 -53.04
N GLN A 2 -5.43 -21.08 -51.77
CA GLN A 2 -5.02 -20.17 -50.70
C GLN A 2 -3.50 -19.94 -50.70
N VAL A 3 -3.13 -18.68 -50.39
CA VAL A 3 -2.07 -18.25 -49.45
C VAL A 3 -0.63 -18.75 -49.70
N SER A 4 0.31 -17.81 -49.88
CA SER A 4 1.25 -17.47 -48.80
C SER A 4 2.28 -16.45 -49.28
N GLY A 5 2.47 -15.38 -48.51
CA GLY A 5 3.51 -14.41 -48.83
C GLY A 5 3.40 -13.05 -48.16
N ASN A 6 2.88 -12.94 -46.93
CA ASN A 6 3.15 -11.72 -46.14
C ASN A 6 2.90 -11.80 -44.61
N ASP A 7 2.62 -12.98 -44.06
CA ASP A 7 2.26 -13.12 -42.63
C ASP A 7 3.48 -13.35 -41.72
N SER A 8 4.64 -13.73 -42.26
CA SER A 8 5.82 -14.10 -41.46
C SER A 8 6.64 -12.89 -40.97
N SER A 9 6.65 -11.75 -41.67
CA SER A 9 7.41 -10.56 -41.26
C SER A 9 6.68 -9.71 -40.23
N LYS A 10 5.34 -9.57 -40.36
CA LYS A 10 4.48 -8.91 -39.36
C LYS A 10 4.37 -9.74 -38.08
N LYS A 11 4.27 -11.08 -38.16
CA LYS A 11 4.37 -11.96 -36.98
C LYS A 11 5.76 -11.90 -36.32
N ARG A 12 6.86 -11.84 -37.08
CA ARG A 12 8.21 -11.69 -36.51
C ARG A 12 8.46 -10.34 -35.82
N SER A 13 7.80 -9.27 -36.25
CA SER A 13 7.85 -7.95 -35.58
C SER A 13 7.00 -7.94 -34.29
N ALA A 14 5.80 -8.53 -34.33
CA ALA A 14 4.94 -8.69 -33.14
C ALA A 14 5.58 -9.60 -32.07
N ILE A 15 6.32 -10.64 -32.48
CA ILE A 15 7.04 -11.57 -31.58
C ILE A 15 8.28 -10.89 -30.94
N LYS A 16 8.85 -9.84 -31.55
CA LYS A 16 9.93 -9.04 -30.93
C LYS A 16 9.41 -7.93 -30.00
N PHE A 17 8.18 -7.44 -30.19
CA PHE A 17 7.54 -6.46 -29.30
C PHE A 17 7.00 -7.08 -28.00
N VAL A 18 6.64 -8.38 -28.04
CA VAL A 18 6.25 -9.17 -26.85
C VAL A 18 7.44 -9.45 -25.91
N LYS A 19 8.70 -9.33 -26.37
CA LYS A 19 9.91 -9.48 -25.55
C LYS A 19 10.36 -8.20 -24.82
N LEU A 20 9.81 -7.03 -25.16
CA LEU A 20 10.04 -5.77 -24.42
C LEU A 20 8.98 -5.51 -23.34
N LEU A 21 7.88 -6.27 -23.32
CA LEU A 21 6.77 -6.11 -22.38
C LEU A 21 6.92 -6.90 -21.06
N SER A 22 8.15 -7.35 -20.77
CA SER A 22 8.52 -8.15 -19.59
C SER A 22 9.14 -7.34 -18.45
N ALA A 23 9.34 -6.03 -18.65
CA ALA A 23 9.93 -5.07 -17.71
C ALA A 23 9.05 -4.70 -16.49
N LEU A 24 7.77 -5.09 -16.52
CA LEU A 24 6.79 -4.80 -15.46
C LEU A 24 6.45 -6.05 -14.63
N ILE A 25 6.88 -7.22 -15.10
CA ILE A 25 6.49 -8.55 -14.62
C ILE A 25 7.35 -9.00 -13.44
N LEU A 26 8.44 -8.28 -13.15
CA LEU A 26 9.25 -8.52 -11.96
C LEU A 26 8.85 -7.67 -10.76
N ALA A 27 8.20 -6.51 -10.94
CA ALA A 27 8.13 -5.41 -9.96
C ALA A 27 7.44 -5.71 -8.60
N ILE A 28 6.79 -6.86 -8.42
CA ILE A 28 6.20 -7.24 -7.13
C ILE A 28 6.53 -8.68 -6.73
N LEU A 29 6.83 -9.61 -7.66
CA LEU A 29 6.86 -11.04 -7.33
C LEU A 29 7.90 -11.95 -8.03
N ILE A 30 8.81 -11.47 -8.88
CA ILE A 30 9.83 -12.34 -9.53
C ILE A 30 11.32 -12.12 -9.11
N PRO A 31 11.84 -10.96 -8.66
CA PRO A 31 13.26 -10.87 -8.33
C PRO A 31 13.63 -11.46 -6.96
N LEU A 32 12.69 -12.03 -6.21
CA LEU A 32 13.09 -13.00 -5.18
C LEU A 32 13.73 -14.26 -5.77
N ILE A 33 13.53 -14.57 -7.06
CA ILE A 33 14.11 -15.74 -7.72
C ILE A 33 15.49 -15.43 -8.32
N SER A 34 15.79 -14.18 -8.67
CA SER A 34 17.06 -13.84 -9.34
C SER A 34 18.07 -13.08 -8.46
N PHE A 35 17.65 -12.43 -7.36
CA PHE A 35 18.57 -11.75 -6.44
C PHE A 35 19.21 -12.72 -5.40
N VAL A 36 18.60 -13.89 -5.17
CA VAL A 36 19.11 -14.94 -4.25
C VAL A 36 20.41 -15.58 -4.72
N VAL A 37 20.81 -15.40 -5.98
CA VAL A 37 22.04 -16.02 -6.51
C VAL A 37 23.30 -15.20 -6.22
N TYR A 38 23.22 -13.94 -5.77
CA TYR A 38 24.43 -13.09 -5.73
C TYR A 38 24.84 -12.47 -4.38
N GLU A 39 23.97 -12.26 -3.37
CA GLU A 39 24.45 -11.55 -2.16
C GLU A 39 23.75 -11.91 -0.84
N THR A 40 24.54 -12.52 0.06
CA THR A 40 24.50 -12.50 1.54
C THR A 40 23.40 -13.24 2.32
N HIS A 41 23.87 -13.93 3.37
CA HIS A 41 23.20 -14.96 4.17
C HIS A 41 22.17 -14.45 5.22
N SER A 42 21.74 -13.17 5.19
CA SER A 42 20.94 -12.58 6.29
C SER A 42 19.43 -12.52 6.06
N HIS A 43 18.90 -12.77 4.85
CA HIS A 43 17.47 -12.52 4.54
C HIS A 43 16.69 -13.76 4.05
N VAL A 44 17.24 -14.97 4.18
CA VAL A 44 16.68 -16.19 3.57
C VAL A 44 15.28 -16.56 4.10
N GLY A 45 14.96 -16.28 5.36
CA GLY A 45 13.65 -16.59 5.97
C GLY A 45 12.51 -15.71 5.47
N GLU A 46 12.72 -14.39 5.43
CA GLU A 46 11.75 -13.39 4.95
C GLU A 46 11.50 -13.53 3.45
N ILE A 47 12.57 -13.82 2.70
CA ILE A 47 12.54 -14.11 1.26
C ILE A 47 11.71 -15.37 0.99
N LYS A 48 11.83 -16.43 1.81
CA LYS A 48 10.98 -17.63 1.67
C LYS A 48 9.50 -17.34 1.89
N GLN A 49 9.12 -16.45 2.82
CA GLN A 49 7.72 -16.08 3.06
C GLN A 49 7.13 -15.29 1.89
N LEU A 50 7.87 -14.33 1.32
CA LEU A 50 7.43 -13.60 0.12
C LEU A 50 7.42 -14.49 -1.14
N LEU A 51 8.35 -15.45 -1.26
CA LEU A 51 8.32 -16.50 -2.30
C LEU A 51 7.13 -17.46 -2.16
N SER A 52 6.59 -17.63 -0.95
CA SER A 52 5.41 -18.47 -0.69
C SER A 52 4.11 -17.86 -1.25
N ILE A 53 4.10 -16.55 -1.51
CA ILE A 53 3.18 -15.92 -2.47
C ILE A 53 3.67 -16.37 -3.86
N GLY A 54 3.48 -17.64 -4.21
CA GLY A 54 4.09 -18.24 -5.40
C GLY A 54 3.71 -17.54 -6.71
N SER A 55 4.27 -18.01 -7.83
CA SER A 55 4.00 -17.44 -9.18
C SER A 55 2.52 -17.25 -9.47
N ASP A 56 1.68 -18.10 -8.90
CA ASP A 56 0.25 -18.10 -9.11
C ASP A 56 -0.52 -17.02 -8.36
N ASN A 57 -0.09 -16.68 -7.14
CA ASN A 57 -0.63 -15.55 -6.39
C ASN A 57 -0.13 -14.23 -6.99
N GLY A 58 1.13 -14.19 -7.44
CA GLY A 58 1.65 -13.03 -8.17
C GLY A 58 0.98 -12.80 -9.51
N LYS A 59 0.71 -13.87 -10.28
CA LYS A 59 -0.11 -13.76 -11.50
C LYS A 59 -1.52 -13.25 -11.20
N GLN A 60 -2.12 -13.65 -10.08
CA GLN A 60 -3.41 -13.10 -9.64
C GLN A 60 -3.31 -11.60 -9.34
N ILE A 61 -2.39 -11.20 -8.48
CA ILE A 61 -2.21 -9.80 -8.05
C ILE A 61 -1.89 -8.88 -9.24
N LEU A 62 -1.06 -9.37 -10.16
CA LEU A 62 -0.63 -8.61 -11.34
C LEU A 62 -1.63 -8.70 -12.50
N GLY A 63 -2.81 -9.29 -12.30
CA GLY A 63 -3.86 -9.33 -13.30
C GLY A 63 -3.60 -10.21 -14.53
N PHE A 64 -2.71 -11.19 -14.43
CA PHE A 64 -2.52 -12.23 -15.45
C PHE A 64 -3.61 -13.31 -15.42
N LYS A 65 -4.37 -13.40 -14.31
CA LYS A 65 -5.56 -14.27 -14.17
C LYS A 65 -6.88 -13.50 -14.35
N GLY A 66 -6.79 -12.30 -14.94
CA GLY A 66 -7.90 -11.36 -15.11
C GLY A 66 -7.57 -10.01 -14.49
N GLN A 67 -8.07 -8.92 -15.09
CA GLN A 67 -7.85 -7.56 -14.60
C GLN A 67 -8.19 -7.44 -13.11
N GLN A 68 -7.31 -6.77 -12.36
CA GLN A 68 -7.50 -6.47 -10.94
C GLN A 68 -7.72 -4.97 -10.72
N ARG A 69 -8.47 -4.61 -9.68
CA ARG A 69 -8.66 -3.23 -9.22
C ARG A 69 -8.42 -3.14 -7.72
N TYR A 70 -7.50 -2.28 -7.31
CA TYR A 70 -7.13 -2.08 -5.91
C TYR A 70 -7.43 -0.65 -5.47
N LEU A 71 -7.90 -0.48 -4.23
CA LEU A 71 -7.81 0.82 -3.55
C LEU A 71 -6.41 0.91 -2.93
N LEU A 72 -5.64 1.91 -3.33
CA LEU A 72 -4.39 2.30 -2.69
C LEU A 72 -4.69 3.45 -1.74
N ALA A 73 -4.64 3.18 -0.44
CA ALA A 73 -4.79 4.17 0.62
C ALA A 73 -3.42 4.80 0.95
N PHE A 74 -3.38 6.13 0.99
CA PHE A 74 -2.23 6.88 1.47
C PHE A 74 -2.52 7.39 2.88
N GLN A 75 -1.80 6.81 3.84
CA GLN A 75 -2.02 7.02 5.27
C GLN A 75 -1.13 8.13 5.80
N ASN A 76 -1.75 9.11 6.46
CA ASN A 76 -1.09 10.15 7.21
C ASN A 76 -0.65 9.60 8.57
N SER A 77 0.63 9.25 8.70
CA SER A 77 1.19 8.74 9.96
C SER A 77 1.32 9.82 11.06
N ALA A 78 1.10 11.10 10.74
CA ALA A 78 0.98 12.18 11.73
C ALA A 78 -0.37 12.17 12.47
N GLU A 79 -1.30 11.30 12.05
CA GLU A 79 -2.58 11.03 12.70
C GLU A 79 -2.71 9.51 12.86
N ALA A 80 -2.15 8.98 13.94
CA ALA A 80 -2.00 7.55 14.15
C ALA A 80 -3.36 6.82 14.12
N ARG A 81 -3.37 5.70 13.41
CA ARG A 81 -4.45 4.71 13.33
C ARG A 81 -3.86 3.31 13.44
N GLY A 82 -4.66 2.31 13.76
CA GLY A 82 -4.18 0.94 13.98
C GLY A 82 -3.42 0.32 12.81
N THR A 83 -3.66 0.81 11.59
CA THR A 83 -2.99 0.36 10.36
C THR A 83 -1.85 1.28 9.90
N GLY A 84 -1.43 2.25 10.72
CA GLY A 84 -0.28 3.14 10.46
C GLY A 84 -0.63 4.63 10.44
N GLY A 85 -1.82 5.00 9.95
CA GLY A 85 -2.26 6.40 9.93
C GLY A 85 -3.61 6.61 9.27
N LEU A 86 -4.13 7.83 9.37
CA LEU A 86 -5.43 8.22 8.80
C LEU A 86 -5.38 8.26 7.26
N ILE A 87 -6.39 7.72 6.57
CA ILE A 87 -6.45 7.83 5.10
C ILE A 87 -6.63 9.29 4.67
N GLY A 88 -5.57 9.88 4.11
CA GLY A 88 -5.55 11.27 3.67
C GLY A 88 -5.80 11.43 2.16
N ALA A 89 -5.31 10.47 1.39
CA ALA A 89 -5.51 10.38 -0.05
C ALA A 89 -5.66 8.93 -0.50
N TYR A 90 -6.15 8.74 -1.73
CA TYR A 90 -6.33 7.42 -2.31
C TYR A 90 -6.15 7.42 -3.82
N ALA A 91 -5.90 6.23 -4.36
CA ALA A 91 -6.03 5.95 -5.79
C ALA A 91 -6.75 4.61 -6.01
N ILE A 92 -7.54 4.53 -7.07
CA ILE A 92 -8.07 3.29 -7.62
C ILE A 92 -7.12 2.85 -8.72
N VAL A 93 -6.36 1.81 -8.44
CA VAL A 93 -5.32 1.28 -9.31
C VAL A 93 -5.86 0.07 -10.04
N ARG A 94 -5.83 0.10 -11.37
CA ARG A 94 -6.14 -1.03 -12.23
C ARG A 94 -4.85 -1.71 -12.68
N ILE A 95 -4.79 -3.03 -12.55
CA ILE A 95 -3.69 -3.85 -13.04
C ILE A 95 -4.22 -4.87 -14.04
N ASP A 96 -3.63 -4.88 -15.24
CA ASP A 96 -4.02 -5.76 -16.34
C ASP A 96 -2.77 -6.31 -17.05
N HIS A 97 -2.53 -7.63 -16.92
CA HIS A 97 -1.33 -8.28 -17.45
C HIS A 97 -0.02 -7.56 -17.06
N GLY A 98 0.08 -7.19 -15.78
CA GLY A 98 1.18 -6.43 -15.21
C GLY A 98 1.12 -4.93 -15.46
N ARG A 99 0.34 -4.43 -16.43
CA ARG A 99 0.19 -2.99 -16.71
C ARG A 99 -0.62 -2.31 -15.63
N ILE A 100 -0.03 -1.33 -14.96
CA ILE A 100 -0.63 -0.57 -13.88
C ILE A 100 -1.14 0.76 -14.44
N SER A 101 -2.34 1.19 -14.04
CA SER A 101 -2.91 2.50 -14.39
C SER A 101 -3.74 3.03 -13.23
N ILE A 102 -3.76 4.35 -13.02
CA ILE A 102 -4.71 5.01 -12.10
C ILE A 102 -6.00 5.25 -12.88
N GLU A 103 -7.11 4.73 -12.37
CA GLU A 103 -8.45 5.04 -12.92
C GLU A 103 -9.09 6.25 -12.22
N GLN A 104 -8.77 6.44 -10.94
CA GLN A 104 -9.28 7.52 -10.13
C GLN A 104 -8.29 7.79 -9.00
N SER A 105 -8.14 9.05 -8.61
CA SER A 105 -7.41 9.46 -7.42
C SER A 105 -8.15 10.60 -6.75
N GLY A 106 -7.99 10.71 -5.44
CA GLY A 106 -8.70 11.72 -4.66
C GLY A 106 -8.13 11.84 -3.25
N SER A 107 -8.75 12.73 -2.49
CA SER A 107 -8.45 12.90 -1.08
C SER A 107 -9.59 12.34 -0.23
N ASN A 108 -9.40 12.31 1.08
CA ASN A 108 -10.46 11.90 1.99
C ASN A 108 -11.71 12.79 2.00
N ILE A 109 -11.72 13.95 1.31
CA ILE A 109 -12.94 14.75 1.12
C ILE A 109 -13.93 14.08 0.15
N ASP A 110 -13.43 13.23 -0.75
CA ASP A 110 -14.23 12.55 -1.79
C ASP A 110 -14.87 11.25 -1.26
N LEU A 111 -14.57 10.90 0.00
CA LEU A 111 -14.96 9.66 0.66
C LEU A 111 -16.20 9.89 1.54
N ILE A 112 -17.26 9.13 1.29
CA ILE A 112 -18.58 9.38 1.91
C ILE A 112 -18.72 8.55 3.18
N ASN A 113 -18.79 9.22 4.32
CA ASN A 113 -19.02 8.61 5.63
C ASN A 113 -20.41 7.96 5.73
N ARG A 114 -20.53 6.95 6.60
CA ARG A 114 -21.79 6.33 7.00
C ARG A 114 -21.96 6.39 8.51
N GLN A 115 -23.20 6.26 8.97
CA GLN A 115 -23.53 6.23 10.40
C GLN A 115 -23.45 4.82 11.01
N VAL A 116 -23.58 3.79 10.17
CA VAL A 116 -23.62 2.39 10.59
C VAL A 116 -22.58 1.62 9.80
N LEU A 117 -21.89 0.69 10.47
CA LEU A 117 -20.93 -0.19 9.82
C LEU A 117 -21.57 -0.91 8.64
N PRO A 118 -20.92 -0.91 7.46
CA PRO A 118 -21.55 -1.41 6.26
C PRO A 118 -21.40 -2.94 6.08
N LEU A 119 -20.82 -3.63 7.06
CA LEU A 119 -20.69 -5.07 7.15
C LEU A 119 -20.79 -5.55 8.61
N SER A 120 -21.14 -6.82 8.78
CA SER A 120 -21.08 -7.48 10.09
C SER A 120 -19.64 -7.69 10.51
N MET A 121 -19.31 -7.34 11.76
CA MET A 121 -17.97 -7.46 12.34
C MET A 121 -18.01 -8.37 13.58
N PRO A 122 -16.88 -9.01 13.95
CA PRO A 122 -16.80 -9.80 15.18
C PRO A 122 -17.25 -9.01 16.41
N ALA A 123 -17.84 -9.70 17.40
CA ALA A 123 -18.36 -9.06 18.62
C ALA A 123 -17.30 -8.20 19.33
N ASP A 124 -16.06 -8.68 19.41
CA ASP A 124 -14.96 -7.93 20.03
C ASP A 124 -14.60 -6.64 19.27
N PHE A 125 -14.70 -6.64 17.94
CA PHE A 125 -14.52 -5.44 17.14
C PHE A 125 -15.61 -4.42 17.44
N VAL A 126 -16.88 -4.87 17.45
CA VAL A 126 -18.03 -3.99 17.73
C VAL A 126 -17.97 -3.47 19.16
N LYS A 127 -17.54 -4.29 20.12
CA LYS A 127 -17.34 -3.88 21.51
C LYS A 127 -16.30 -2.76 21.67
N LEU A 128 -15.22 -2.81 20.89
CA LEU A 128 -14.15 -1.81 20.95
C LEU A 128 -14.46 -0.53 20.17
N TYR A 129 -15.01 -0.66 18.97
CA TYR A 129 -15.10 0.47 18.02
C TYR A 129 -16.53 0.90 17.71
N GLY A 130 -17.55 0.11 18.11
CA GLY A 130 -18.95 0.41 17.79
C GLY A 130 -19.17 0.63 16.30
N ASN A 131 -19.86 1.72 15.95
CA ASN A 131 -20.08 2.13 14.57
C ASN A 131 -19.06 3.16 14.04
N ASP A 132 -18.10 3.60 14.85
CA ASP A 132 -17.14 4.65 14.45
C ASP A 132 -16.39 4.31 13.14
N PRO A 133 -15.98 3.05 12.89
CA PRO A 133 -15.32 2.70 11.63
C PRO A 133 -16.22 2.79 10.38
N ALA A 134 -17.49 3.20 10.50
CA ALA A 134 -18.32 3.61 9.37
C ALA A 134 -17.93 4.98 8.79
N MET A 135 -17.17 5.78 9.55
CA MET A 135 -16.55 7.02 9.09
C MET A 135 -15.18 6.72 8.49
N TRP A 136 -14.87 7.22 7.30
CA TRP A 136 -13.59 6.97 6.62
C TRP A 136 -12.39 7.39 7.47
N LEU A 137 -12.48 8.48 8.24
CA LEU A 137 -11.39 8.94 9.11
C LEU A 137 -11.06 7.95 10.24
N ASN A 138 -12.01 7.11 10.65
CA ASN A 138 -11.89 6.15 11.75
C ASN A 138 -12.09 4.69 11.30
N SER A 139 -12.22 4.47 9.99
CA SER A 139 -12.49 3.16 9.39
C SER A 139 -11.35 2.15 9.55
N ASN A 140 -10.19 2.60 10.01
CA ASN A 140 -8.98 1.81 10.18
C ASN A 140 -8.38 1.87 11.60
N LEU A 141 -9.21 2.14 12.62
CA LEU A 141 -8.86 2.05 14.05
C LEU A 141 -8.39 0.64 14.44
N SER A 142 -8.91 -0.42 13.83
CA SER A 142 -8.43 -1.76 14.14
C SER A 142 -7.03 -2.00 13.55
N PRO A 143 -6.06 -2.48 14.35
CA PRO A 143 -4.72 -2.84 13.85
C PRO A 143 -4.66 -4.18 13.12
N HIS A 144 -5.81 -4.83 12.93
CA HIS A 144 -5.95 -5.99 12.06
C HIS A 144 -6.37 -5.49 10.66
N PHE A 145 -5.38 -5.31 9.77
CA PHE A 145 -5.58 -4.67 8.47
C PHE A 145 -6.72 -5.24 7.61
N PRO A 146 -7.01 -6.56 7.60
CA PRO A 146 -8.17 -7.09 6.88
C PRO A 146 -9.50 -6.43 7.27
N ASN A 147 -9.67 -6.00 8.51
CA ASN A 147 -10.87 -5.29 8.94
C ASN A 147 -11.01 -3.95 8.21
N ALA A 148 -9.94 -3.14 8.21
CA ALA A 148 -9.90 -1.86 7.52
C ALA A 148 -10.13 -2.03 6.01
N ALA A 149 -9.47 -3.02 5.38
CA ALA A 149 -9.63 -3.30 3.97
C ALA A 149 -11.07 -3.68 3.59
N LEU A 150 -11.72 -4.55 4.38
CA LEU A 150 -13.11 -4.94 4.17
C LEU A 150 -14.07 -3.76 4.31
N ILE A 151 -13.86 -2.92 5.34
CA ILE A 151 -14.64 -1.71 5.58
C ILE A 151 -14.48 -0.73 4.41
N TRP A 152 -13.25 -0.41 4.00
CA TRP A 152 -12.98 0.51 2.89
C TRP A 152 -13.58 0.03 1.58
N MET A 153 -13.45 -1.25 1.23
CA MET A 153 -14.05 -1.80 0.01
C MET A 153 -15.58 -1.69 0.04
N LYS A 154 -16.19 -1.88 1.21
CA LYS A 154 -17.64 -1.82 1.34
C LYS A 154 -18.15 -0.37 1.31
N LEU A 155 -17.49 0.55 2.01
CA LEU A 155 -17.78 1.99 1.94
C LEU A 155 -17.65 2.49 0.50
N TRP A 156 -16.56 2.11 -0.18
CA TRP A 156 -16.32 2.43 -1.59
C TRP A 156 -17.44 1.94 -2.50
N GLN A 157 -17.87 0.69 -2.34
CA GLN A 157 -18.99 0.13 -3.09
C GLN A 157 -20.29 0.92 -2.83
N MET A 158 -20.56 1.29 -1.58
CA MET A 158 -21.78 2.00 -1.19
C MET A 158 -21.84 3.46 -1.68
N GLN A 159 -20.71 4.06 -2.05
CA GLN A 159 -20.68 5.36 -2.71
C GLN A 159 -20.70 5.26 -4.25
N GLY A 160 -21.01 4.09 -4.80
CA GLY A 160 -21.09 3.86 -6.25
C GLY A 160 -19.77 3.47 -6.91
N GLY A 161 -18.74 3.17 -6.11
CA GLY A 161 -17.45 2.73 -6.59
C GLY A 161 -17.49 1.36 -7.27
N LYS A 162 -16.64 1.17 -8.29
CA LYS A 162 -16.46 -0.14 -8.95
C LYS A 162 -15.95 -1.18 -7.95
N LYS A 163 -16.32 -2.44 -8.17
CA LYS A 163 -15.82 -3.59 -7.37
C LYS A 163 -14.29 -3.58 -7.34
N LEU A 164 -13.77 -3.74 -6.13
CA LEU A 164 -12.34 -3.86 -5.84
C LEU A 164 -11.99 -5.32 -5.60
N ASP A 165 -10.79 -5.71 -6.05
CA ASP A 165 -10.19 -7.03 -5.84
C ASP A 165 -9.26 -7.04 -4.63
N GLY A 166 -9.01 -5.89 -4.01
CA GLY A 166 -8.25 -5.78 -2.78
C GLY A 166 -7.93 -4.33 -2.41
N VAL A 167 -7.04 -4.19 -1.42
CA VAL A 167 -6.61 -2.91 -0.86
C VAL A 167 -5.10 -2.95 -0.61
N MET A 168 -4.41 -1.87 -0.94
CA MET A 168 -3.05 -1.58 -0.52
C MET A 168 -3.05 -0.34 0.37
N ALA A 169 -2.19 -0.30 1.39
CA ALA A 169 -1.98 0.92 2.19
C ALA A 169 -0.49 1.21 2.35
N ILE A 170 -0.13 2.48 2.19
CA ILE A 170 1.25 2.99 2.31
C ILE A 170 1.24 4.35 2.99
N ASP A 171 2.41 4.82 3.42
CA ASP A 171 2.61 6.14 4.05
C ASP A 171 3.70 6.98 3.32
N PRO A 172 3.95 8.24 3.71
CA PRO A 172 4.98 9.07 3.10
C PRO A 172 6.41 8.52 3.17
N THR A 173 6.72 7.69 4.17
CA THR A 173 8.04 7.06 4.28
C THR A 173 8.24 6.09 3.12
N VAL A 174 7.22 5.33 2.72
CA VAL A 174 7.27 4.47 1.53
C VAL A 174 7.59 5.30 0.27
N VAL A 175 6.99 6.49 0.15
CA VAL A 175 7.25 7.41 -0.96
C VAL A 175 8.71 7.90 -0.95
N SER A 176 9.30 8.12 0.23
CA SER A 176 10.71 8.50 0.35
C SER A 176 11.65 7.44 -0.23
N TYR A 177 11.40 6.15 0.06
CA TYR A 177 12.16 5.03 -0.47
C TYR A 177 12.04 4.93 -2.01
N ILE A 178 10.84 5.18 -2.55
CA ILE A 178 10.60 5.23 -3.99
C ILE A 178 11.40 6.37 -4.63
N LEU A 179 11.28 7.59 -4.10
CA LEU A 179 11.97 8.78 -4.62
C LEU A 179 13.49 8.66 -4.56
N ARG A 180 14.04 7.91 -3.59
CA ARG A 180 15.47 7.61 -3.52
C ARG A 180 15.96 6.84 -4.75
N THR A 181 15.09 6.04 -5.35
CA THR A 181 15.40 5.24 -6.54
C THR A 181 15.10 5.97 -7.84
N VAL A 182 13.92 6.58 -7.93
CA VAL A 182 13.48 7.21 -9.19
C VAL A 182 13.97 8.64 -9.32
N GLY A 183 14.52 9.23 -8.25
CA GLY A 183 14.94 10.63 -8.17
C GLY A 183 13.77 11.58 -7.86
N PRO A 184 14.05 12.89 -7.70
CA PRO A 184 13.09 13.87 -7.22
C PRO A 184 12.00 14.23 -8.24
N ILE A 185 10.89 14.80 -7.77
CA ILE A 185 9.81 15.37 -8.61
C ILE A 185 9.61 16.85 -8.27
N GLN A 186 8.93 17.60 -9.14
CA GLN A 186 8.49 18.95 -8.80
C GLN A 186 7.05 18.95 -8.29
N SER A 187 6.79 19.67 -7.20
CA SER A 187 5.44 19.92 -6.68
C SER A 187 4.63 20.80 -7.65
N ALA A 188 3.35 21.01 -7.35
CA ALA A 188 2.53 21.96 -8.12
C ALA A 188 3.05 23.41 -8.04
N ASP A 189 3.71 23.75 -6.94
CA ASP A 189 4.25 25.10 -6.68
C ASP A 189 5.70 25.27 -7.18
N GLY A 190 6.26 24.27 -7.86
CA GLY A 190 7.64 24.28 -8.38
C GLY A 190 8.72 23.82 -7.39
N ASP A 191 8.36 23.53 -6.14
CA ASP A 191 9.29 23.03 -5.13
C ASP A 191 9.84 21.65 -5.51
N LEU A 192 11.12 21.41 -5.25
CA LEU A 192 11.73 20.11 -5.46
C LEU A 192 11.37 19.16 -4.31
N VAL A 193 10.66 18.08 -4.62
CA VAL A 193 10.32 17.01 -3.69
C VAL A 193 11.32 15.87 -3.87
N THR A 194 12.07 15.58 -2.81
CA THR A 194 13.15 14.60 -2.76
C THR A 194 12.80 13.46 -1.79
N ALA A 195 13.62 12.41 -1.78
CA ALA A 195 13.53 11.38 -0.76
C ALA A 195 13.69 11.93 0.66
N ASP A 196 14.49 12.98 0.84
CA ASP A 196 14.87 13.46 2.16
C ASP A 196 13.86 14.48 2.73
N ASN A 197 13.03 15.11 1.89
CA ASN A 197 12.04 16.09 2.34
C ASN A 197 10.58 15.61 2.28
N VAL A 198 10.25 14.57 1.51
CA VAL A 198 8.84 14.21 1.25
C VAL A 198 8.04 13.87 2.51
N VAL A 199 8.70 13.27 3.51
CA VAL A 199 8.06 12.92 4.78
C VAL A 199 7.69 14.20 5.56
N LYS A 200 8.67 15.08 5.81
CA LYS A 200 8.43 16.37 6.47
C LYS A 200 7.44 17.24 5.70
N LEU A 201 7.56 17.26 4.38
CA LEU A 201 6.67 18.02 3.50
C LEU A 201 5.22 17.60 3.71
N THR A 202 4.93 16.31 3.59
CA THR A 202 3.55 15.78 3.60
C THR A 202 2.94 15.66 4.99
N LEU A 203 3.76 15.45 6.03
CA LEU A 203 3.30 15.28 7.41
C LEU A 203 3.28 16.58 8.22
N SER A 204 4.02 17.61 7.80
CA SER A 204 4.17 18.88 8.52
C SER A 204 4.01 20.10 7.61
N ASP A 205 4.94 20.31 6.66
CA ASP A 205 5.09 21.63 6.03
C ASP A 205 3.87 22.03 5.19
N MET A 206 3.21 21.07 4.54
CA MET A 206 1.97 21.33 3.80
C MET A 206 0.84 21.83 4.71
N TYR A 207 0.80 21.47 5.99
CA TYR A 207 -0.21 21.98 6.91
C TYR A 207 0.02 23.45 7.26
N VAL A 208 1.29 23.86 7.36
CA VAL A 208 1.68 25.27 7.58
C VAL A 208 1.48 26.07 6.29
N LYS A 209 1.98 25.58 5.16
CA LYS A 209 1.94 26.27 3.85
C LYS A 209 0.51 26.58 3.41
N TYR A 210 -0.43 25.67 3.67
CA TYR A 210 -1.83 25.78 3.25
C TYR A 210 -2.79 25.96 4.44
N GLU A 211 -2.35 26.62 5.52
CA GLU A 211 -3.13 26.76 6.77
C GLU A 211 -4.53 27.35 6.54
N THR A 212 -4.66 28.29 5.60
CA THR A 212 -5.92 28.96 5.25
C THR A 212 -6.69 28.26 4.13
N ASN A 213 -6.11 27.23 3.49
CA ASN A 213 -6.70 26.56 2.33
C ASN A 213 -6.45 25.05 2.30
N ASN A 214 -7.15 24.34 3.18
CA ASN A 214 -7.05 22.87 3.27
C ASN A 214 -7.49 22.14 1.97
N LEU A 215 -8.31 22.75 1.12
CA LEU A 215 -8.69 22.15 -0.16
C LEU A 215 -7.49 22.10 -1.12
N GLU A 216 -6.75 23.20 -1.24
CA GLU A 216 -5.52 23.23 -2.06
C GLU A 216 -4.45 22.30 -1.50
N ARG A 217 -4.30 22.20 -0.17
CA ARG A 217 -3.42 21.21 0.46
C ARG A 217 -3.70 19.79 -0.02
N LYS A 218 -4.98 19.40 -0.03
CA LYS A 218 -5.43 18.06 -0.46
C LYS A 218 -5.16 17.84 -1.95
N LYS A 219 -5.40 18.84 -2.79
CA LYS A 219 -5.06 18.77 -4.23
C LYS A 219 -3.56 18.61 -4.45
N ALA A 220 -2.73 19.38 -3.74
CA ALA A 220 -1.28 19.29 -3.82
C ALA A 220 -0.76 17.90 -3.40
N LEU A 221 -1.38 17.27 -2.39
CA LEU A 221 -1.03 15.91 -1.97
C LEU A 221 -1.37 14.88 -3.06
N VAL A 222 -2.56 14.97 -3.65
CA VAL A 222 -2.99 14.08 -4.74
C VAL A 222 -2.10 14.25 -5.99
N ASP A 223 -1.74 15.49 -6.34
CA ASP A 223 -0.81 15.80 -7.44
C ASP A 223 0.58 15.17 -7.19
N LEU A 224 1.15 15.36 -5.99
CA LEU A 224 2.42 14.77 -5.60
C LEU A 224 2.40 13.24 -5.79
N LEU A 225 1.39 12.55 -5.25
CA LEU A 225 1.28 11.10 -5.36
C LEU A 225 1.11 10.64 -6.82
N THR A 226 0.34 11.38 -7.62
CA THR A 226 0.15 11.10 -9.05
C THR A 226 1.46 11.25 -9.82
N LYS A 227 2.26 12.27 -9.52
CA LYS A 227 3.59 12.48 -10.12
C LYS A 227 4.58 11.38 -9.72
N VAL A 228 4.60 10.96 -8.46
CA VAL A 228 5.42 9.81 -8.01
C VAL A 228 5.02 8.55 -8.80
N PHE A 229 3.72 8.28 -8.91
CA PHE A 229 3.22 7.13 -9.67
C PHE A 229 3.61 7.19 -11.15
N ALA A 230 3.44 8.34 -11.81
CA ALA A 230 3.88 8.54 -13.19
C ALA A 230 5.37 8.25 -13.37
N LYS A 231 6.20 8.66 -12.40
CA LYS A 231 7.63 8.41 -12.42
C LYS A 231 7.99 6.93 -12.25
N VAL A 232 7.29 6.22 -11.37
CA VAL A 232 7.43 4.76 -11.21
C VAL A 232 7.03 4.03 -12.50
N GLN A 233 5.95 4.46 -13.17
CA GLN A 233 5.56 3.86 -14.45
C GLN A 233 6.61 4.08 -15.54
N ALA A 234 7.12 5.31 -15.66
CA ALA A 234 8.13 5.70 -16.64
C ALA A 234 9.54 5.11 -16.36
N SER A 235 9.75 4.56 -15.17
CA SER A 235 11.03 3.97 -14.78
C SER A 235 11.40 2.77 -15.66
N SER A 236 12.70 2.63 -15.94
CA SER A 236 13.25 1.48 -16.66
C SER A 236 13.06 0.17 -15.88
N SER A 237 13.24 -0.98 -16.52
CA SER A 237 13.21 -2.29 -15.85
C SER A 237 14.18 -2.34 -14.66
N VAL A 238 15.37 -1.76 -14.82
CA VAL A 238 16.42 -1.74 -13.79
C VAL A 238 16.00 -0.85 -12.61
N GLN A 239 15.46 0.35 -12.88
CA GLN A 239 14.94 1.23 -11.84
C GLN A 239 13.77 0.57 -11.08
N LYS A 240 12.89 -0.16 -11.78
CA LYS A 240 11.81 -0.93 -11.14
C LYS A 240 12.35 -2.01 -10.20
N LEU A 241 13.44 -2.69 -10.54
CA LEU A 241 14.11 -3.63 -9.63
C LEU A 241 14.71 -2.91 -8.41
N HIS A 242 15.30 -1.73 -8.60
CA HIS A 242 15.80 -0.93 -7.47
C HIS A 242 14.66 -0.44 -6.57
N ILE A 243 13.51 -0.06 -7.14
CA ILE A 243 12.32 0.34 -6.35
C ILE A 243 11.92 -0.84 -5.48
N MET A 244 11.85 -2.05 -6.05
CA MET A 244 11.51 -3.23 -5.27
C MET A 244 12.47 -3.49 -4.12
N LYS A 245 13.78 -3.39 -4.37
CA LYS A 245 14.79 -3.56 -3.32
C LYS A 245 14.60 -2.51 -2.23
N ALA A 246 14.33 -1.26 -2.62
CA ALA A 246 14.06 -0.16 -1.69
C ALA A 246 12.77 -0.35 -0.87
N LEU A 247 11.80 -1.13 -1.37
CA LEU A 247 10.56 -1.43 -0.65
C LEU A 247 10.70 -2.53 0.42
N LEU A 248 11.85 -3.22 0.50
CA LEU A 248 12.07 -4.25 1.52
C LEU A 248 12.12 -3.67 2.94
N GLU A 249 12.74 -2.51 3.12
CA GLU A 249 12.80 -1.85 4.43
C GLU A 249 11.43 -1.35 4.90
N PRO A 250 10.64 -0.57 4.13
CA PRO A 250 9.30 -0.19 4.56
C PRO A 250 8.34 -1.39 4.72
N TYR A 251 8.58 -2.52 4.04
CA TYR A 251 7.88 -3.78 4.34
C TYR A 251 8.18 -4.28 5.77
N LYS A 252 9.46 -4.34 6.16
CA LYS A 252 9.90 -4.74 7.51
C LYS A 252 9.40 -3.76 8.59
N GLU A 253 9.34 -2.48 8.24
CA GLU A 253 8.81 -1.42 9.10
C GLU A 253 7.26 -1.44 9.20
N HIS A 254 6.57 -2.42 8.60
CA HIS A 254 5.10 -2.53 8.59
C HIS A 254 4.37 -1.34 7.94
N ARG A 255 5.02 -0.66 6.99
CA ARG A 255 4.47 0.51 6.29
C ARG A 255 3.78 0.19 4.97
N ILE A 256 3.81 -1.08 4.56
CA ILE A 256 3.12 -1.56 3.38
C ILE A 256 2.16 -2.66 3.81
N LEU A 257 0.88 -2.44 3.58
CA LEU A 257 -0.18 -3.38 3.90
C LEU A 257 -0.93 -3.78 2.63
N PHE A 258 -1.33 -5.05 2.55
CA PHE A 258 -2.04 -5.61 1.41
C PHE A 258 -3.12 -6.60 1.83
N TYR A 259 -4.27 -6.48 1.19
CA TYR A 259 -5.41 -7.37 1.32
C TYR A 259 -5.91 -7.73 -0.07
N SER A 260 -6.23 -9.00 -0.27
CA SER A 260 -6.80 -9.54 -1.50
C SER A 260 -8.18 -10.16 -1.22
N THR A 261 -9.13 -9.97 -2.13
CA THR A 261 -10.42 -10.68 -2.08
C THR A 261 -10.32 -12.13 -2.60
N ASN A 262 -9.28 -12.45 -3.37
CA ASN A 262 -8.97 -13.83 -3.74
C ASN A 262 -8.52 -14.60 -2.50
N THR A 263 -9.25 -15.66 -2.14
CA THR A 263 -9.05 -16.43 -0.90
C THR A 263 -7.67 -17.10 -0.82
N LYS A 264 -7.17 -17.66 -1.93
CA LYS A 264 -5.85 -18.30 -1.98
C LYS A 264 -4.73 -17.26 -1.82
N THR A 265 -4.82 -16.14 -2.53
CA THR A 265 -3.87 -15.03 -2.40
C THR A 265 -3.89 -14.47 -0.99
N GLN A 266 -5.08 -14.24 -0.41
CA GLN A 266 -5.19 -13.67 0.93
C GLN A 266 -4.65 -14.61 2.01
N ALA A 267 -4.88 -15.92 1.88
CA ALA A 267 -4.32 -16.90 2.81
C ALA A 267 -2.77 -16.93 2.78
N ALA A 268 -2.15 -16.61 1.64
CA ALA A 268 -0.70 -16.47 1.55
C ALA A 268 -0.22 -15.14 2.16
N VAL A 269 -0.87 -14.03 1.78
CA VAL A 269 -0.53 -12.68 2.26
C VAL A 269 -0.71 -12.54 3.78
N ALA A 270 -1.75 -13.16 4.34
CA ALA A 270 -2.04 -13.19 5.78
C ALA A 270 -0.93 -13.80 6.64
N LYS A 271 -0.03 -14.60 6.05
CA LYS A 271 1.12 -15.20 6.74
C LYS A 271 2.36 -14.32 6.73
N THR A 272 2.29 -13.15 6.11
CA THR A 272 3.39 -12.19 5.94
C THR A 272 3.05 -10.89 6.64
N GLN A 273 4.05 -10.02 6.84
CA GLN A 273 3.83 -8.70 7.42
C GLN A 273 2.92 -7.81 6.53
N LEU A 274 2.89 -8.05 5.21
CA LEU A 274 2.00 -7.35 4.28
C LEU A 274 0.53 -7.54 4.67
N GLY A 275 0.16 -8.71 5.19
CA GLY A 275 -1.24 -8.99 5.52
C GLY A 275 -1.77 -8.16 6.67
N GLY A 276 -0.90 -7.57 7.50
CA GLY A 276 -1.30 -6.82 8.70
C GLY A 276 -2.23 -7.61 9.62
N VAL A 277 -2.10 -8.94 9.63
CA VAL A 277 -2.98 -9.83 10.37
C VAL A 277 -2.52 -9.89 11.83
N LEU A 278 -3.42 -9.53 12.73
CA LEU A 278 -3.33 -9.94 14.13
C LEU A 278 -3.60 -11.44 14.24
N SER A 279 -2.54 -12.22 14.41
CA SER A 279 -2.66 -13.65 14.65
C SER A 279 -3.11 -13.95 16.08
N ARG A 280 -3.87 -15.03 16.24
CA ARG A 280 -4.18 -15.64 17.55
C ARG A 280 -3.17 -16.71 17.95
N THR A 281 -2.19 -17.01 17.10
CA THR A 281 -1.14 -17.99 17.37
C THR A 281 0.00 -17.32 18.13
N ALA A 282 0.52 -18.01 19.15
CA ALA A 282 1.68 -17.55 19.91
C ALA A 282 2.93 -17.32 19.02
N PRO A 283 3.82 -16.40 19.41
CA PRO A 283 3.67 -15.44 20.51
C PRO A 283 2.72 -14.29 20.10
N ASN A 284 1.67 -14.07 20.89
CA ASN A 284 0.65 -13.04 20.66
C ASN A 284 0.11 -12.42 21.97
N GLU A 285 0.95 -12.42 23.01
CA GLU A 285 0.59 -12.06 24.38
C GLU A 285 0.35 -10.56 24.53
N TYR A 286 1.18 -9.73 23.89
CA TYR A 286 1.10 -8.27 23.99
C TYR A 286 1.23 -7.59 22.63
N ARG A 287 0.42 -6.55 22.41
CA ARG A 287 0.61 -5.59 21.33
C ARG A 287 0.19 -4.20 21.79
N ALA A 288 1.07 -3.23 21.59
CA ALA A 288 0.75 -1.82 21.80
C ALA A 288 0.44 -1.15 20.45
N VAL A 289 -0.66 -0.41 20.39
CA VAL A 289 -1.11 0.32 19.21
C VAL A 289 -1.53 1.71 19.65
N VAL A 290 -1.03 2.72 18.95
CA VAL A 290 -1.32 4.13 19.25
C VAL A 290 -2.39 4.63 18.29
N GLU A 291 -3.43 5.24 18.85
CA GLU A 291 -4.54 5.86 18.14
C GLU A 291 -4.58 7.34 18.47
N ASN A 292 -4.69 8.20 17.46
CA ASN A 292 -4.90 9.64 17.63
C ASN A 292 -6.28 10.03 17.10
N VAL A 293 -7.31 9.77 17.90
CA VAL A 293 -8.70 10.03 17.52
C VAL A 293 -9.06 11.52 17.47
N ASP A 294 -8.26 12.39 18.11
CA ASP A 294 -8.44 13.84 18.10
C ASP A 294 -8.13 14.48 16.73
N GLY A 295 -7.46 13.74 15.84
CA GLY A 295 -7.15 14.20 14.48
C GLY A 295 -6.17 15.38 14.44
N ASN A 296 -5.42 15.58 15.52
CA ASN A 296 -4.31 16.52 15.55
C ASN A 296 -3.09 15.92 14.83
N LYS A 297 -2.13 16.73 14.39
CA LYS A 297 -0.93 16.26 13.63
C LYS A 297 0.26 16.08 14.56
N MET A 298 0.02 15.94 15.87
CA MET A 298 1.09 15.94 16.87
C MET A 298 1.95 14.69 16.77
N ASP A 299 1.44 13.59 16.20
CA ASP A 299 2.21 12.35 16.10
C ASP A 299 3.48 12.49 15.25
N TYR A 300 3.56 13.51 14.38
CA TYR A 300 4.79 13.84 13.66
C TYR A 300 5.89 14.43 14.57
N TYR A 301 5.50 15.16 15.61
CA TYR A 301 6.39 15.89 16.51
C TYR A 301 6.70 15.14 17.81
N LEU A 302 6.01 14.03 18.06
CA LEU A 302 6.14 13.27 19.30
C LEU A 302 7.09 12.09 19.10
N ASP A 303 8.14 12.04 19.92
CA ASP A 303 8.90 10.82 20.14
C ASP A 303 8.11 9.89 21.07
N ARG A 304 8.13 8.60 20.76
CA ARG A 304 7.36 7.58 21.50
C ARG A 304 8.27 6.48 21.98
N GLU A 305 8.13 6.12 23.25
CA GLU A 305 8.79 4.96 23.84
C GLU A 305 7.73 4.01 24.40
N ILE A 306 7.84 2.71 24.07
CA ILE A 306 6.98 1.67 24.61
C ILE A 306 7.88 0.65 25.30
N LYS A 307 7.72 0.51 26.61
CA LYS A 307 8.40 -0.49 27.44
C LYS A 307 7.37 -1.54 27.89
N ILE A 308 7.56 -2.78 27.47
CA ILE A 308 6.80 -3.94 27.96
C ILE A 308 7.70 -4.70 28.92
N GLN A 309 7.26 -4.88 30.16
CA GLN A 309 7.99 -5.62 31.20
C GLN A 309 7.09 -6.73 31.72
N ASP A 310 7.60 -7.97 31.71
CA ASP A 310 6.97 -9.09 32.38
C ASP A 310 7.57 -9.19 33.79
N LEU A 311 6.73 -9.03 34.81
CA LEU A 311 7.15 -9.02 36.21
C LEU A 311 6.65 -10.30 36.87
N SER A 312 7.56 -11.16 37.29
CA SER A 312 7.23 -12.31 38.13
C SER A 312 7.57 -12.03 39.59
N CYS A 313 6.70 -12.46 40.51
CA CYS A 313 7.03 -12.55 41.93
C CYS A 313 7.49 -13.98 42.22
N SER A 314 8.63 -14.16 42.88
CA SER A 314 8.97 -15.43 43.51
C SER A 314 8.36 -15.44 44.92
N PRO A 315 7.80 -16.55 45.41
CA PRO A 315 7.42 -16.65 46.82
C PRO A 315 8.69 -16.61 47.67
N ASP A 316 8.74 -15.68 48.63
CA ASP A 316 9.73 -15.65 49.72
C ASP A 316 9.56 -16.87 50.66
#